data_AF-A0A3T0DRJ3-F1
#
_entry.id   AF-A0A3T0DRJ3-F1
#
_cell.length_a   1.000
_cell.length_b   1.000
_cell.length_c   1.000
_cell.angle_alpha   90.00
_cell.angle_beta   90.00
_cell.angle_gamma   90.00
#
_symmetry.space_group_name_H-M   'P 1'
#
loop_
_entity.id
_entity.type
_entity.pdbx_description
1 polymer ?
#
loop_
_entity_poly.entity_id
_entity_poly.type
_entity_poly.pdbx_seq_one_letter_code
_entity_poly.pdbx_strand_id
1 'polypeptide(L)'
;MRVHDWILSVTTNSSLGKVIDLLSLRLPPYIKGVLAPHLNGVDWPILLTELDKAKGKYPKAYSSSDLQAQLRVMTERLGPFGYPFSDPTRQISTMASELRVTRNRWAHNEPSDWFDVFRAADTAVRLFSFIGDTAGRDRAEEFRASALGELTGALKIPKSEESARLAAERRAGAPEDADLTVVPSESMTHRAVVDTPLLGDSRLPFEPWPVTVIGDRSVLDALPKKWAKERVRALIAEIVEAEGPVLDDRLATLVLRSFGLERTYAARKKKIIRQASASGFHLDKAKFLWPADMDPANWTEFRPNDGAADRPFTEISPREIGNAAVAVVEQKGRLTRAELDAEVLSTFGRKRRTKAFLKHLESGYQTAVDFGRLGIDPEVAWDPTLKERYGNSISRNEATR
;
A
#
# COMPACT_ATOMS: atom_id res chain seq x y z
N MET A 1 -26.61 -7.09 -21.26
CA MET A 1 -25.79 -5.93 -21.66
C MET A 1 -26.16 -5.62 -23.10
N ARG A 2 -26.69 -4.43 -23.41
CA ARG A 2 -27.15 -4.12 -24.78
C ARG A 2 -25.92 -3.85 -25.65
N VAL A 3 -25.98 -4.15 -26.95
CA VAL A 3 -24.88 -3.91 -27.92
C VAL A 3 -24.39 -2.46 -27.86
N HIS A 4 -25.30 -1.51 -27.64
CA HIS A 4 -24.99 -0.10 -27.48
C HIS A 4 -24.11 0.21 -26.26
N ASP A 5 -24.39 -0.39 -25.10
CA ASP A 5 -23.59 -0.21 -23.87
C ASP A 5 -22.16 -0.73 -24.05
N TRP A 6 -22.01 -1.82 -24.82
CA TRP A 6 -20.70 -2.40 -25.12
C TRP A 6 -19.89 -1.51 -26.08
N ILE A 7 -20.49 -1.00 -27.15
CA ILE A 7 -19.84 -0.08 -28.10
C ILE A 7 -19.38 1.21 -27.40
N LEU A 8 -20.23 1.76 -26.52
CA LEU A 8 -19.87 2.94 -25.73
C LEU A 8 -18.69 2.66 -24.80
N SER A 9 -18.70 1.54 -24.07
CA SER A 9 -17.60 1.15 -23.18
C SER A 9 -16.27 0.91 -23.93
N VAL A 10 -16.31 0.41 -25.16
CA VAL A 10 -15.11 0.21 -25.98
C VAL A 10 -14.54 1.57 -26.42
N THR A 11 -15.43 2.48 -26.82
CA THR A 11 -15.05 3.84 -27.24
C THR A 11 -14.43 4.63 -26.09
N THR A 12 -15.04 4.60 -24.90
CA THR A 12 -14.53 5.29 -23.71
C THR A 12 -13.20 4.69 -23.24
N ASN A 13 -13.04 3.37 -23.27
CA ASN A 13 -11.76 2.72 -22.93
C ASN A 13 -10.65 3.05 -23.92
N SER A 14 -10.96 3.20 -25.21
CA SER A 14 -10.00 3.68 -26.21
C SER A 14 -9.60 5.14 -25.94
N SER A 15 -10.56 6.01 -25.62
CA SER A 15 -10.28 7.40 -25.25
C SER A 15 -9.46 7.52 -23.97
N LEU A 16 -9.76 6.72 -22.95
CA LEU A 16 -8.97 6.65 -21.72
C LEU A 16 -7.54 6.16 -21.99
N GLY A 17 -7.39 5.17 -22.89
CA GLY A 17 -6.09 4.70 -23.35
C GLY A 17 -5.22 5.81 -23.94
N LYS A 18 -5.80 6.72 -24.73
CA LYS A 18 -5.06 7.88 -25.28
C LYS A 18 -4.54 8.82 -24.19
N VAL A 19 -5.28 9.02 -23.11
CA VAL A 19 -4.83 9.81 -21.95
C VAL A 19 -3.67 9.10 -21.24
N ILE A 20 -3.77 7.79 -21.06
CA ILE A 20 -2.73 6.94 -20.47
C ILE A 20 -1.45 6.95 -21.32
N ASP A 21 -1.57 6.81 -22.64
CA ASP A 21 -0.43 6.84 -23.57
C ASP A 21 0.26 8.22 -23.54
N LEU A 22 -0.52 9.30 -23.44
CA LEU A 22 0.03 10.65 -23.29
C LEU A 22 0.85 10.78 -22.00
N LEU A 23 0.33 10.32 -20.86
CA LEU A 23 1.06 10.32 -19.59
C LEU A 23 2.35 9.49 -19.69
N SER A 24 2.25 8.26 -20.20
CA SER A 24 3.38 7.35 -20.41
C SER A 24 4.50 7.98 -21.24
N LEU A 25 4.13 8.74 -22.28
CA LEU A 25 5.07 9.41 -23.18
C LEU A 25 5.73 10.64 -22.56
N ARG A 26 4.99 11.42 -21.75
CA ARG A 26 5.39 12.77 -21.33
C ARG A 26 6.03 12.84 -19.94
N LEU A 27 5.73 11.90 -19.04
CA LEU A 27 6.34 11.86 -17.70
C LEU A 27 7.85 11.50 -17.65
N PRO A 28 8.42 10.67 -18.54
CA PRO A 28 9.82 10.23 -18.41
C PRO A 28 10.87 11.35 -18.26
N PRO A 29 10.84 12.45 -19.03
CA PRO A 29 11.83 13.52 -18.89
C PRO A 29 11.79 14.19 -17.51
N TYR A 30 10.59 14.42 -16.96
CA TYR A 30 10.41 15.00 -15.64
C TYR A 30 10.91 14.05 -14.54
N ILE A 31 10.51 12.78 -14.60
CA ILE A 31 10.96 11.74 -13.66
C ILE A 31 12.49 11.62 -13.67
N LYS A 32 13.09 11.58 -14.86
CA LYS A 32 14.54 11.54 -15.01
C LYS A 32 15.21 12.77 -14.41
N GLY A 33 14.66 13.96 -14.63
CA GLY A 33 15.20 15.21 -14.08
C GLY A 33 15.19 15.25 -12.55
N VAL A 34 14.10 14.81 -11.91
CA VAL A 34 13.98 14.77 -10.44
C VAL A 34 14.90 13.72 -9.82
N LEU A 35 15.07 12.56 -10.46
CA LEU A 35 15.83 11.44 -9.88
C LEU A 35 17.32 11.46 -10.23
N ALA A 36 17.74 12.09 -11.33
CA ALA A 36 19.14 12.13 -11.75
C ALA A 36 20.14 12.56 -10.64
N PRO A 37 19.86 13.58 -9.80
CA PRO A 37 20.75 13.98 -8.71
C PRO A 37 20.93 12.90 -7.62
N HIS A 38 20.00 11.95 -7.52
CA HIS A 38 19.97 10.95 -6.44
C HIS A 38 20.60 9.61 -6.86
N LEU A 39 20.66 9.33 -8.17
CA LEU A 39 20.94 7.99 -8.70
C LEU A 39 22.33 7.81 -9.31
N ASN A 40 23.19 8.84 -9.33
CA ASN A 40 24.58 8.76 -9.82
C ASN A 40 24.73 8.07 -11.19
N GLY A 41 23.78 8.29 -12.10
CA GLY A 41 23.79 7.69 -13.45
C GLY A 41 23.12 6.32 -13.57
N VAL A 42 22.60 5.75 -12.49
CA VAL A 42 21.79 4.52 -12.51
C VAL A 42 20.38 4.84 -13.01
N ASP A 43 19.85 3.97 -13.89
CA ASP A 43 18.48 4.09 -14.39
C ASP A 43 17.45 3.86 -13.27
N TRP A 44 16.52 4.80 -13.13
CA TRP A 44 15.55 4.79 -12.03
C TRP A 44 14.65 3.55 -11.91
N PRO A 45 14.31 2.77 -12.97
CA PRO A 45 13.55 1.55 -12.79
C PRO A 45 14.24 0.52 -11.88
N ILE A 46 15.57 0.54 -11.81
CA ILE A 46 16.35 -0.31 -10.90
C ILE A 46 16.02 0.03 -9.44
N LEU A 47 15.77 1.31 -9.14
CA LEU A 47 15.37 1.75 -7.80
C LEU A 47 14.08 1.06 -7.33
N LEU A 48 13.10 0.86 -8.21
CA LEU A 48 11.86 0.15 -7.85
C LEU A 48 12.11 -1.34 -7.61
N THR A 49 12.97 -1.97 -8.41
CA THR A 49 13.37 -3.38 -8.18
C THR A 49 14.08 -3.54 -6.84
N GLU A 50 14.99 -2.63 -6.48
CA GLU A 50 15.66 -2.61 -5.19
C GLU A 50 14.68 -2.32 -4.04
N LEU A 51 13.69 -1.43 -4.26
CA LEU A 51 12.64 -1.13 -3.28
C LEU A 51 11.77 -2.36 -2.99
N ASP A 52 11.44 -3.15 -4.01
CA ASP A 52 10.66 -4.39 -3.84
C ASP A 52 11.44 -5.44 -3.07
N LYS A 53 12.73 -5.63 -3.38
CA LYS A 53 13.62 -6.50 -2.59
C LYS A 53 13.66 -6.04 -1.13
N ALA A 54 13.84 -4.74 -0.89
CA ALA A 54 13.83 -4.13 0.44
C ALA A 54 12.49 -4.33 1.19
N LYS A 55 11.37 -4.43 0.47
CA LYS A 55 10.04 -4.73 1.02
C LYS A 55 9.80 -6.23 1.21
N GLY A 56 10.74 -7.10 0.83
CA GLY A 56 10.60 -8.55 0.85
C GLY A 56 9.65 -9.10 -0.22
N LYS A 57 9.44 -8.35 -1.31
CA LYS A 57 8.67 -8.78 -2.49
C LYS A 57 9.57 -9.52 -3.48
N TYR A 58 8.97 -10.39 -4.29
CA TYR A 58 9.66 -10.94 -5.45
C TYR A 58 10.03 -9.81 -6.42
N PRO A 59 11.32 -9.70 -6.83
CA PRO A 59 11.76 -8.62 -7.68
C PRO A 59 11.08 -8.67 -9.05
N LYS A 60 10.55 -7.52 -9.48
CA LYS A 60 9.97 -7.31 -10.81
C LYS A 60 10.89 -6.45 -11.65
N ALA A 61 10.87 -6.68 -12.96
CA ALA A 61 11.52 -5.81 -13.93
C ALA A 61 10.59 -4.66 -14.30
N TYR A 62 11.10 -3.42 -14.21
CA TYR A 62 10.35 -2.22 -14.52
C TYR A 62 10.89 -1.55 -15.79
N SER A 63 10.00 -0.93 -16.55
CA SER A 63 10.36 -0.09 -17.71
C SER A 63 10.15 1.38 -17.38
N SER A 64 11.05 2.24 -17.87
CA SER A 64 10.89 3.69 -17.77
C SER A 64 9.71 4.23 -18.58
N SER A 65 9.18 3.45 -19.52
CA SER A 65 7.98 3.75 -20.30
C SER A 65 6.69 3.20 -19.70
N ASP A 66 6.74 2.38 -18.65
CA ASP A 66 5.53 1.87 -18.01
C ASP A 66 4.91 2.94 -17.12
N LEU A 67 3.71 3.40 -17.47
CA LEU A 67 3.00 4.41 -16.69
C LEU A 67 2.77 3.99 -15.23
N GLN A 68 2.57 2.70 -14.95
CA GLN A 68 2.40 2.26 -13.57
C GLN A 68 3.68 2.46 -12.76
N ALA A 69 4.84 2.09 -13.33
CA ALA A 69 6.14 2.33 -12.71
C ALA A 69 6.41 3.83 -12.54
N GLN A 70 6.08 4.65 -13.54
CA GLN A 70 6.21 6.10 -13.50
C GLN A 70 5.37 6.73 -12.38
N LEU A 71 4.08 6.38 -12.28
CA LEU A 71 3.20 6.91 -11.24
C LEU A 71 3.60 6.35 -9.86
N ARG A 72 4.06 5.11 -9.79
CA ARG A 72 4.57 4.50 -8.56
C ARG A 72 5.73 5.30 -7.97
N VAL A 73 6.76 5.60 -8.77
CA VAL A 73 7.94 6.34 -8.29
C VAL A 73 7.60 7.77 -7.85
N MET A 74 6.51 8.34 -8.38
CA MET A 74 6.00 9.67 -8.00
C MET A 74 5.15 9.68 -6.71
N THR A 75 4.74 8.51 -6.19
CA THR A 75 3.77 8.39 -5.08
C THR A 75 4.34 7.74 -3.83
N GLU A 76 5.35 6.87 -3.97
CA GLU A 76 5.95 6.13 -2.86
C GLU A 76 7.22 6.82 -2.34
N ARG A 77 7.58 6.56 -1.07
CA ARG A 77 8.90 6.95 -0.56
C ARG A 77 9.99 6.09 -1.21
N LEU A 78 11.06 6.72 -1.62
CA LEU A 78 12.17 6.09 -2.33
C LEU A 78 13.33 5.79 -1.37
N GLY A 79 13.04 5.02 -0.32
CA GLY A 79 13.99 4.67 0.75
C GLY A 79 14.66 5.92 1.37
N PRO A 80 16.01 6.03 1.34
CA PRO A 80 16.72 7.17 1.92
C PRO A 80 16.46 8.49 1.19
N PHE A 81 15.99 8.46 -0.06
CA PHE A 81 15.70 9.67 -0.85
C PHE A 81 14.37 10.34 -0.48
N GLY A 82 13.60 9.77 0.46
CA GLY A 82 12.35 10.36 0.92
C GLY A 82 11.30 10.43 -0.19
N TYR A 83 10.69 11.59 -0.40
CA TYR A 83 9.68 11.82 -1.44
C TYR A 83 10.14 12.89 -2.44
N PRO A 84 11.01 12.56 -3.41
CA PRO A 84 11.58 13.55 -4.34
C PRO A 84 10.54 14.31 -5.19
N PHE A 85 9.36 13.71 -5.38
CA PHE A 85 8.25 14.27 -6.14
C PHE A 85 7.22 15.02 -5.29
N SER A 86 7.35 15.00 -3.96
CA SER A 86 6.38 15.68 -3.11
C SER A 86 6.59 17.18 -3.15
N ASP A 87 5.55 17.90 -3.51
CA ASP A 87 5.46 19.34 -3.30
C ASP A 87 4.90 19.66 -1.89
N PRO A 88 5.08 20.88 -1.37
CA PRO A 88 4.56 21.27 -0.05
C PRO A 88 3.04 21.09 0.10
N THR A 89 2.30 21.15 -1.00
CA THR A 89 0.84 20.97 -1.02
C THR A 89 0.39 19.55 -1.34
N ARG A 90 1.33 18.61 -1.54
CA ARG A 90 1.09 17.19 -1.91
C ARG A 90 0.16 17.02 -3.12
N GLN A 91 0.16 17.99 -4.03
CA GLN A 91 -0.67 17.96 -5.22
C GLN A 91 -0.18 16.89 -6.21
N ILE A 92 1.12 16.78 -6.45
CA ILE A 92 1.68 15.79 -7.37
C ILE A 92 1.30 14.37 -6.92
N SER A 93 1.54 14.04 -5.66
CA SER A 93 1.27 12.70 -5.13
C SER A 93 -0.21 12.35 -5.15
N THR A 94 -1.09 13.32 -4.87
CA THR A 94 -2.55 13.13 -4.95
C THR A 94 -3.00 12.82 -6.39
N MET A 95 -2.57 13.63 -7.35
CA MET A 95 -2.91 13.44 -8.77
C MET A 95 -2.33 12.15 -9.33
N ALA A 96 -1.08 11.83 -8.99
CA ALA A 96 -0.43 10.60 -9.42
C ALA A 96 -1.11 9.36 -8.83
N SER A 97 -1.56 9.40 -7.58
CA SER A 97 -2.30 8.29 -6.95
C SER A 97 -3.65 8.04 -7.63
N GLU A 98 -4.37 9.11 -7.98
CA GLU A 98 -5.62 9.01 -8.74
C GLU A 98 -5.41 8.40 -10.13
N LEU A 99 -4.37 8.85 -10.85
CA LEU A 99 -4.01 8.32 -12.16
C LEU A 99 -3.55 6.86 -12.09
N ARG A 100 -2.91 6.45 -11.00
CA ARG A 100 -2.44 5.07 -10.78
C ARG A 100 -3.61 4.10 -10.66
N VAL A 101 -4.63 4.47 -9.89
CA VAL A 101 -5.90 3.72 -9.82
C VAL A 101 -6.58 3.69 -11.19
N THR A 102 -6.64 4.82 -11.90
CA THR A 102 -7.27 4.92 -13.22
C THR A 102 -6.57 4.02 -14.26
N ARG A 103 -5.23 4.04 -14.29
CA ARG A 103 -4.41 3.19 -15.16
C ARG A 103 -4.66 1.72 -14.86
N ASN A 104 -4.69 1.31 -13.59
CA ASN A 104 -4.96 -0.07 -13.23
C ASN A 104 -6.32 -0.56 -13.72
N ARG A 105 -7.37 0.24 -13.52
CA ARG A 105 -8.70 -0.09 -14.03
C ARG A 105 -8.68 -0.31 -15.54
N TRP A 106 -8.04 0.59 -16.29
CA TRP A 106 -7.89 0.47 -17.74
C TRP A 106 -7.10 -0.79 -18.15
N ALA A 107 -5.98 -1.08 -17.48
CA ALA A 107 -5.15 -2.25 -17.76
C ALA A 107 -5.88 -3.58 -17.53
N HIS A 108 -6.86 -3.60 -16.62
CA HIS A 108 -7.74 -4.75 -16.37
C HIS A 108 -8.95 -4.81 -17.31
N ASN A 109 -9.03 -3.95 -18.33
CA ASN A 109 -10.15 -3.84 -19.26
C ASN A 109 -11.49 -3.57 -18.55
N GLU A 110 -11.46 -2.84 -17.43
CA GLU A 110 -12.70 -2.43 -16.77
C GLU A 110 -13.51 -1.50 -17.67
N PRO A 111 -14.85 -1.60 -17.69
CA PRO A 111 -15.68 -0.62 -18.38
C PRO A 111 -15.46 0.79 -17.82
N SER A 112 -15.27 1.77 -18.71
CA SER A 112 -15.22 3.19 -18.38
C SER A 112 -16.38 3.95 -19.02
N ASP A 113 -16.69 5.13 -18.48
CA ASP A 113 -17.61 6.09 -19.07
C ASP A 113 -16.90 7.40 -19.44
N TRP A 114 -17.61 8.34 -20.08
CA TRP A 114 -17.04 9.64 -20.45
C TRP A 114 -16.66 10.51 -19.25
N PHE A 115 -17.23 10.25 -18.07
CA PHE A 115 -16.83 10.95 -16.84
C PHE A 115 -15.47 10.47 -16.35
N ASP A 116 -15.21 9.16 -16.40
CA ASP A 116 -13.89 8.58 -16.12
C ASP A 116 -12.83 9.17 -17.08
N VAL A 117 -13.14 9.29 -18.38
CA VAL A 117 -12.22 9.91 -19.38
C VAL A 117 -11.98 11.39 -19.06
N PHE A 118 -13.04 12.16 -18.84
CA PHE A 118 -12.95 13.58 -18.49
C PHE A 118 -12.08 13.80 -17.24
N ARG A 119 -12.34 13.00 -16.20
CA ARG A 119 -11.64 13.09 -14.92
C ARG A 119 -10.16 12.74 -15.06
N ALA A 120 -9.84 11.66 -15.78
CA ALA A 120 -8.44 11.29 -16.06
C ALA A 120 -7.71 12.39 -16.84
N ALA A 121 -8.36 12.97 -17.85
CA ALA A 121 -7.80 14.07 -18.65
C ALA A 121 -7.63 15.34 -17.82
N ASP A 122 -8.59 15.69 -16.95
CA ASP A 122 -8.47 16.83 -16.03
C ASP A 122 -7.32 16.68 -15.04
N THR A 123 -7.19 15.50 -14.43
CA THR A 123 -6.06 15.19 -13.54
C THR A 123 -4.73 15.27 -14.30
N ALA A 124 -4.68 14.80 -15.56
CA ALA A 124 -3.49 14.93 -16.41
C ALA A 124 -3.16 16.41 -16.75
N VAL A 125 -4.15 17.24 -17.10
CA VAL A 125 -3.97 18.68 -17.33
C VAL A 125 -3.34 19.35 -16.11
N ARG A 126 -3.88 19.08 -14.93
CA ARG A 126 -3.38 19.65 -13.67
C ARG A 126 -1.97 19.18 -13.34
N LEU A 127 -1.69 17.89 -13.54
CA LEU A 127 -0.35 17.33 -13.33
C LEU A 127 0.67 17.98 -14.28
N PHE A 128 0.38 18.02 -15.59
CA PHE A 128 1.26 18.65 -16.58
C PHE A 128 1.47 20.14 -16.32
N SER A 129 0.42 20.86 -15.91
CA SER A 129 0.54 22.24 -15.48
C SER A 129 1.48 22.40 -14.28
N PHE A 130 1.42 21.50 -13.31
CA PHE A 130 2.26 21.56 -12.12
C PHE A 130 3.73 21.26 -12.43
N ILE A 131 4.01 20.30 -13.32
CA ILE A 131 5.38 19.94 -13.73
C ILE A 131 5.95 20.83 -14.85
N GLY A 132 5.18 21.82 -15.31
CA GLY A 132 5.60 22.76 -16.36
C GLY A 132 5.63 22.19 -17.78
N ASP A 133 4.97 21.05 -18.03
CA ASP A 133 4.86 20.46 -19.37
C ASP A 133 3.68 21.08 -20.15
N THR A 134 3.92 22.18 -20.85
CA THR A 134 2.90 22.88 -21.63
C THR A 134 2.32 22.04 -22.75
N ALA A 135 3.16 21.30 -23.50
CA ALA A 135 2.69 20.48 -24.61
C ALA A 135 1.88 19.26 -24.13
N GLY A 136 2.28 18.63 -23.02
CA GLY A 136 1.48 17.59 -22.37
C GLY A 136 0.13 18.13 -21.88
N ARG A 137 0.15 19.31 -21.23
CA ARG A 137 -1.05 19.99 -20.75
C ARG A 137 -2.03 20.29 -21.89
N ASP A 138 -1.56 20.88 -22.98
CA ASP A 138 -2.41 21.27 -24.11
C ASP A 138 -3.05 20.04 -24.77
N ARG A 139 -2.30 18.95 -24.91
CA ARG A 139 -2.85 17.69 -25.44
C ARG A 139 -3.84 17.04 -24.49
N ALA A 140 -3.62 17.10 -23.18
CA ALA A 140 -4.58 16.62 -22.19
C ALA A 140 -5.86 17.47 -22.17
N GLU A 141 -5.74 18.78 -22.42
CA GLU A 141 -6.87 19.70 -22.52
C GLU A 141 -7.78 19.35 -23.70
N GLU A 142 -7.21 18.96 -24.85
CA GLU A 142 -7.98 18.48 -26.00
C GLU A 142 -8.79 17.22 -25.66
N PHE A 143 -8.21 16.27 -24.93
CA PHE A 143 -8.94 15.09 -24.46
C PHE A 143 -10.04 15.45 -23.45
N ARG A 144 -9.75 16.39 -22.54
CA ARG A 144 -10.72 16.89 -21.56
C ARG A 144 -11.91 17.57 -22.23
N ALA A 145 -11.65 18.45 -23.20
CA ALA A 145 -12.68 19.15 -23.97
C ALA A 145 -13.51 18.16 -24.82
N SER A 146 -12.88 17.17 -25.46
CA SER A 146 -13.58 16.13 -26.20
C SER A 146 -14.52 15.31 -25.29
N ALA A 147 -14.05 14.88 -24.12
CA ALA A 147 -14.88 14.13 -23.17
C ALA A 147 -16.03 14.99 -22.63
N LEU A 148 -15.80 16.29 -22.38
CA LEU A 148 -16.85 17.22 -21.97
C LEU A 148 -17.90 17.41 -23.08
N GLY A 149 -17.50 17.47 -24.34
CA GLY A 149 -18.40 17.50 -25.49
C GLY A 149 -19.36 16.29 -25.53
N GLU A 150 -18.83 15.10 -25.27
CA GLU A 150 -19.62 13.86 -25.22
C GLU A 150 -20.57 13.83 -24.01
N LEU A 151 -20.11 14.27 -22.84
CA LEU A 151 -20.95 14.39 -21.63
C LEU A 151 -22.09 15.39 -21.83
N THR A 152 -21.80 16.55 -22.44
CA THR A 152 -22.80 17.59 -22.67
C THR A 152 -23.78 17.20 -23.77
N GLY A 153 -23.35 16.47 -24.80
CA GLY A 153 -24.23 15.90 -25.83
C GLY A 153 -25.23 14.87 -25.28
N ALA A 154 -24.86 14.14 -24.23
CA ALA A 154 -25.71 13.16 -23.55
C ALA A 154 -26.73 13.78 -22.58
N LEU A 155 -26.58 15.06 -22.22
CA LEU A 155 -27.37 15.75 -21.19
C LEU A 155 -28.29 16.84 -21.77
N LYS A 156 -29.53 16.48 -22.11
CA LYS A 156 -30.67 17.39 -21.84
C LYS A 156 -31.21 17.00 -20.47
N ILE A 157 -30.94 17.78 -19.40
CA ILE A 157 -31.73 17.95 -18.15
C ILE A 157 -30.97 18.81 -17.10
N PRO A 158 -31.68 19.49 -16.18
CA PRO A 158 -31.20 20.65 -15.42
C PRO A 158 -30.32 20.30 -14.21
N LYS A 159 -29.63 21.35 -13.73
CA LYS A 159 -28.78 21.39 -12.55
C LYS A 159 -29.54 21.02 -11.27
N SER A 160 -28.96 20.13 -10.45
CA SER A 160 -29.24 20.09 -9.01
C SER A 160 -28.01 20.54 -8.23
N GLU A 161 -28.18 21.62 -7.47
CA GLU A 161 -27.21 22.19 -6.54
C GLU A 161 -27.13 21.34 -5.27
N GLU A 162 -26.29 20.30 -5.25
CA GLU A 162 -26.05 19.56 -3.98
C GLU A 162 -24.60 19.10 -3.79
N SER A 163 -23.77 19.15 -4.83
CA SER A 163 -22.38 18.68 -4.78
C SER A 163 -21.39 19.67 -4.19
N ALA A 164 -21.80 20.92 -3.94
CA ALA A 164 -20.89 22.02 -3.59
C ALA A 164 -20.73 22.30 -2.08
N ARG A 165 -21.40 21.57 -1.18
CA ARG A 165 -21.43 21.94 0.26
C ARG A 165 -20.71 21.00 1.23
N LEU A 166 -20.03 19.95 0.77
CA LEU A 166 -19.39 18.97 1.67
C LEU A 166 -17.85 18.99 1.66
N ALA A 167 -17.22 19.93 0.96
CA ALA A 167 -15.75 20.00 0.82
C ALA A 167 -15.04 20.93 1.81
N ALA A 168 -15.71 21.39 2.87
CA ALA A 168 -15.10 22.25 3.89
C ALA A 168 -14.89 21.48 5.20
N GLU A 169 -13.60 21.31 5.54
CA GLU A 169 -13.04 20.76 6.77
C GLU A 169 -13.26 19.27 7.05
N ARG A 170 -12.15 18.52 7.16
CA ARG A 170 -11.65 18.06 8.47
C ARG A 170 -10.33 17.31 8.32
N ARG A 171 -9.39 17.64 9.20
CA ARG A 171 -8.14 16.90 9.42
C ARG A 171 -8.44 15.61 10.19
N ALA A 172 -7.82 14.51 9.78
CA ALA A 172 -7.71 13.32 10.63
C ALA A 172 -6.89 13.68 11.87
N GLY A 173 -7.41 13.34 13.06
CA GLY A 173 -6.65 13.39 14.31
C GLY A 173 -5.64 12.24 14.34
N ALA A 174 -4.48 12.50 14.93
CA ALA A 174 -3.47 11.47 15.20
C ALA A 174 -4.06 10.35 16.08
N PRO A 175 -3.58 9.11 15.98
CA PRO A 175 -4.06 8.01 16.80
C PRO A 175 -3.91 8.31 18.30
N GLU A 176 -4.96 8.04 19.08
CA GLU A 176 -5.00 8.29 20.54
C GLU A 176 -3.97 7.47 21.34
N ASP A 177 -3.34 6.48 20.72
CA ASP A 177 -2.36 5.57 21.34
C ASP A 177 -0.90 5.83 20.96
N ALA A 178 -0.61 6.79 20.06
CA ALA A 178 0.75 7.16 19.69
C ALA A 178 1.44 7.97 20.80
N ASP A 179 2.70 7.65 21.10
CA ASP A 179 3.56 8.44 21.97
C ASP A 179 4.75 8.96 21.15
N LEU A 180 4.69 10.24 20.78
CA LEU A 180 5.69 10.93 19.94
C LEU A 180 7.06 11.06 20.62
N THR A 181 7.19 10.68 21.89
CA THR A 181 8.47 10.71 22.63
C THR A 181 9.28 9.41 22.51
N VAL A 182 8.77 8.42 21.76
CA VAL A 182 9.40 7.10 21.60
C VAL A 182 10.02 7.00 20.22
N VAL A 183 11.35 7.11 20.19
CA VAL A 183 12.13 6.85 18.98
C VAL A 183 12.59 5.39 19.05
N PRO A 184 12.33 4.55 18.02
CA PRO A 184 12.90 3.21 17.93
C PRO A 184 14.42 3.28 18.07
N SER A 185 15.04 2.28 18.68
CA SER A 185 16.51 2.25 18.74
C SER A 185 17.10 2.21 17.32
N GLU A 186 18.22 2.90 17.11
CA GLU A 186 18.91 2.98 15.83
C GLU A 186 19.19 1.58 15.25
N SER A 187 19.48 0.60 16.09
CA SER A 187 19.66 -0.79 15.65
C SER A 187 18.41 -1.45 15.05
N MET A 188 17.21 -1.02 15.43
CA MET A 188 15.94 -1.56 14.92
C MET A 188 15.49 -0.86 13.63
N THR A 189 16.12 0.27 13.27
CA THR A 189 15.87 0.99 12.02
C THR A 189 16.80 0.57 10.89
N HIS A 190 17.75 -0.34 11.12
CA HIS A 190 18.68 -0.87 10.13
C HIS A 190 18.59 -2.41 10.02
N ARG A 191 18.97 -2.95 8.86
CA ARG A 191 19.11 -4.38 8.59
C ARG A 191 20.49 -4.86 9.00
N ALA A 192 20.57 -6.08 9.49
CA ALA A 192 21.86 -6.72 9.78
C ALA A 192 22.64 -7.11 8.51
N VAL A 193 21.94 -7.35 7.39
CA VAL A 193 22.52 -7.72 6.10
C VAL A 193 22.07 -6.72 5.04
N VAL A 194 23.03 -6.18 4.27
CA VAL A 194 22.76 -5.25 3.18
C VAL A 194 22.64 -6.02 1.87
N ASP A 195 21.43 -6.07 1.34
CA ASP A 195 21.10 -6.72 0.07
C ASP A 195 20.56 -5.73 -0.98
N THR A 196 20.45 -4.45 -0.63
CA THR A 196 19.98 -3.36 -1.50
C THR A 196 20.98 -2.21 -1.62
N PRO A 197 21.95 -2.26 -2.56
CA PRO A 197 23.04 -1.28 -2.64
C PRO A 197 22.59 0.19 -2.83
N LEU A 198 21.46 0.43 -3.51
CA LEU A 198 20.93 1.78 -3.75
C LEU A 198 20.20 2.37 -2.54
N LEU A 199 19.66 1.53 -1.66
CA LEU A 199 18.83 1.96 -0.54
C LEU A 199 19.58 1.94 0.80
N GLY A 200 20.76 1.31 0.83
CA GLY A 200 21.54 1.10 2.04
C GLY A 200 20.95 0.00 2.92
N ASP A 201 21.26 0.07 4.21
CA ASP A 201 20.86 -0.90 5.23
C ASP A 201 19.59 -0.47 6.00
N SER A 202 19.11 0.76 5.82
CA SER A 202 17.96 1.28 6.56
C SER A 202 16.67 0.51 6.21
N ARG A 203 15.90 0.16 7.25
CA ARG A 203 14.56 -0.42 7.09
C ARG A 203 13.58 0.63 6.61
N LEU A 204 12.62 0.19 5.80
CA LEU A 204 11.55 1.06 5.32
C LEU A 204 10.50 1.25 6.43
N PRO A 205 10.14 2.49 6.78
CA PRO A 205 9.07 2.77 7.74
C PRO A 205 7.71 2.40 7.15
N PHE A 206 6.69 2.36 8.01
CA PHE A 206 5.32 2.22 7.54
C PHE A 206 4.81 3.51 6.87
N GLU A 207 4.22 3.36 5.69
CA GLU A 207 3.61 4.46 4.95
C GLU A 207 2.10 4.23 4.83
N PRO A 208 1.27 5.10 5.44
CA PRO A 208 -0.17 5.00 5.29
C PRO A 208 -0.58 5.37 3.86
N TRP A 209 -1.56 4.64 3.33
CA TRP A 209 -2.20 4.93 2.06
C TRP A 209 -2.80 6.35 2.06
N PRO A 210 -2.41 7.22 1.12
CA PRO A 210 -2.99 8.55 1.01
C PRO A 210 -4.41 8.45 0.46
N VAL A 211 -5.40 8.49 1.35
CA VAL A 211 -6.81 8.44 0.96
C VAL A 211 -7.13 9.58 0.00
N THR A 212 -7.42 9.20 -1.25
CA THR A 212 -7.88 10.10 -2.30
C THR A 212 -9.28 9.67 -2.71
N VAL A 213 -10.21 10.62 -2.85
CA VAL A 213 -11.58 10.32 -3.26
C VAL A 213 -11.59 9.99 -4.76
N ILE A 214 -11.62 8.71 -5.12
CA ILE A 214 -11.56 8.21 -6.50
C ILE A 214 -12.94 8.02 -7.15
N GLY A 215 -14.01 8.20 -6.38
CA GLY A 215 -15.39 8.04 -6.81
C GLY A 215 -16.35 8.39 -5.70
N ASP A 216 -17.65 8.29 -5.97
CA ASP A 216 -18.68 8.57 -4.98
C ASP A 216 -19.33 7.30 -4.43
N ARG A 217 -20.22 7.51 -3.45
CA ARG A 217 -20.96 6.46 -2.74
C ARG A 217 -21.76 5.52 -3.67
N SER A 218 -22.19 5.98 -4.84
CA SER A 218 -22.99 5.20 -5.78
C SER A 218 -22.30 3.90 -6.21
N VAL A 219 -20.96 3.91 -6.30
CA VAL A 219 -20.16 2.71 -6.59
C VAL A 219 -20.40 1.63 -5.53
N LEU A 220 -20.37 2.02 -4.25
CA LEU A 220 -20.55 1.10 -3.13
C LEU A 220 -22.00 0.65 -2.96
N ASP A 221 -22.96 1.52 -3.27
CA ASP A 221 -24.38 1.14 -3.28
C ASP A 221 -24.69 0.17 -4.44
N ALA A 222 -23.93 0.25 -5.53
CA ALA A 222 -24.01 -0.66 -6.68
C ALA A 222 -23.14 -1.93 -6.58
N LEU A 223 -22.48 -2.19 -5.46
CA LEU A 223 -21.49 -3.28 -5.28
C LEU A 223 -21.92 -4.70 -5.72
N PRO A 224 -23.22 -5.09 -5.75
CA PRO A 224 -23.61 -6.36 -6.36
C PRO A 224 -23.31 -6.46 -7.87
N LYS A 225 -23.27 -5.33 -8.58
CA LYS A 225 -23.06 -5.24 -10.04
C LYS A 225 -21.58 -5.45 -10.40
N LYS A 226 -21.32 -6.04 -11.58
CA LYS A 226 -19.97 -6.39 -12.06
C LYS A 226 -19.02 -5.18 -12.07
N TRP A 227 -19.42 -4.09 -12.74
CA TRP A 227 -18.62 -2.86 -12.84
C TRP A 227 -18.21 -2.29 -11.48
N ALA A 228 -19.11 -2.34 -10.49
CA ALA A 228 -18.85 -1.82 -9.15
C ALA A 228 -17.88 -2.72 -8.36
N LYS A 229 -17.98 -4.05 -8.53
CA LYS A 229 -17.00 -4.99 -7.96
C LYS A 229 -15.62 -4.74 -8.54
N GLU A 230 -15.52 -4.58 -9.84
CA GLU A 230 -14.25 -4.31 -10.53
C GLU A 230 -13.60 -3.02 -10.01
N ARG A 231 -14.35 -1.90 -9.99
CA ARG A 231 -13.86 -0.62 -9.41
C ARG A 231 -13.35 -0.76 -7.98
N VAL A 232 -14.08 -1.49 -7.12
CA VAL A 232 -13.66 -1.71 -5.73
C VAL A 232 -12.43 -2.61 -5.66
N ARG A 233 -12.32 -3.63 -6.49
CA ARG A 233 -11.18 -4.57 -6.51
C ARG A 233 -9.90 -3.91 -7.02
N ALA A 234 -9.97 -3.02 -8.01
CA ALA A 234 -8.81 -2.23 -8.45
C ALA A 234 -8.25 -1.35 -7.33
N LEU A 235 -9.12 -0.66 -6.58
CA LEU A 235 -8.67 0.11 -5.42
C LEU A 235 -8.11 -0.80 -4.30
N ILE A 236 -8.73 -1.96 -4.05
CA ILE A 236 -8.18 -2.93 -3.08
C ILE A 236 -6.77 -3.36 -3.48
N ALA A 237 -6.54 -3.63 -4.77
CA ALA A 237 -5.22 -4.04 -5.24
C ALA A 237 -4.16 -2.97 -4.98
N GLU A 238 -4.49 -1.70 -5.21
CA GLU A 238 -3.59 -0.58 -4.94
C GLU A 238 -3.29 -0.39 -3.46
N ILE A 239 -4.31 -0.49 -2.59
CA ILE A 239 -4.11 -0.37 -1.14
C ILE A 239 -3.28 -1.53 -0.61
N VAL A 240 -3.56 -2.76 -1.04
CA VAL A 240 -2.79 -3.95 -0.62
C VAL A 240 -1.36 -3.84 -1.12
N GLU A 241 -1.13 -3.42 -2.36
CA GLU A 241 0.20 -3.23 -2.93
C GLU A 241 1.05 -2.22 -2.14
N ALA A 242 0.40 -1.16 -1.63
CA ALA A 242 1.03 -0.08 -0.88
C ALA A 242 1.24 -0.40 0.61
N GLU A 243 0.19 -0.84 1.32
CA GLU A 243 0.23 -1.05 2.78
C GLU A 243 0.49 -2.51 3.22
N GLY A 244 0.42 -3.46 2.28
CA GLY A 244 0.54 -4.89 2.56
C GLY A 244 1.79 -5.27 3.39
N PRO A 245 1.66 -6.18 4.38
CA PRO A 245 0.44 -6.79 4.89
C PRO A 245 -0.50 -5.78 5.57
N VAL A 246 -1.80 -5.82 5.23
CA VAL A 246 -2.82 -4.86 5.70
C VAL A 246 -4.01 -5.58 6.35
N LEU A 247 -4.48 -5.10 7.51
CA LEU A 247 -5.64 -5.66 8.20
C LEU A 247 -6.93 -5.45 7.37
N ASP A 248 -7.77 -6.47 7.27
CA ASP A 248 -9.02 -6.44 6.49
C ASP A 248 -9.96 -5.26 6.86
N ASP A 249 -10.08 -4.94 8.15
CA ASP A 249 -10.90 -3.82 8.64
C ASP A 249 -10.30 -2.44 8.27
N ARG A 250 -8.97 -2.32 8.29
CA ARG A 250 -8.23 -1.12 7.85
C ARG A 250 -8.43 -0.91 6.35
N LEU A 251 -8.18 -1.96 5.55
CA LEU A 251 -8.43 -1.97 4.11
C LEU A 251 -9.87 -1.52 3.80
N ALA A 252 -10.86 -2.11 4.47
CA ALA A 252 -12.26 -1.75 4.25
C ALA A 252 -12.55 -0.28 4.59
N THR A 253 -11.91 0.28 5.62
CA THR A 253 -12.03 1.69 6.00
C THR A 253 -11.42 2.60 4.94
N LEU A 254 -10.23 2.29 4.44
CA LEU A 254 -9.56 3.04 3.37
C LEU A 254 -10.38 3.03 2.07
N VAL A 255 -10.96 1.88 1.70
CA VAL A 255 -11.87 1.77 0.56
C VAL A 255 -13.10 2.66 0.73
N LEU A 256 -13.75 2.63 1.91
CA LEU A 256 -14.93 3.46 2.18
C LEU A 256 -14.62 4.95 2.04
N ARG A 257 -13.53 5.42 2.63
CA ARG A 257 -13.12 6.83 2.57
C ARG A 257 -12.76 7.26 1.14
N SER A 258 -12.14 6.38 0.36
CA SER A 258 -11.82 6.65 -1.05
C SER A 258 -13.06 6.78 -1.95
N PHE A 259 -14.24 6.36 -1.47
CA PHE A 259 -15.55 6.60 -2.11
C PHE A 259 -16.41 7.66 -1.38
N GLY A 260 -15.77 8.51 -0.56
CA GLY A 260 -16.42 9.63 0.11
C GLY A 260 -17.27 9.27 1.34
N LEU A 261 -17.09 8.07 1.92
CA LEU A 261 -17.78 7.67 3.15
C LEU A 261 -16.85 7.76 4.37
N GLU A 262 -17.05 8.78 5.18
CA GLU A 262 -16.35 8.93 6.47
C GLU A 262 -16.81 7.91 7.52
N ARG A 263 -18.09 7.54 7.51
CA ARG A 263 -18.67 6.62 8.49
C ARG A 263 -18.47 5.16 8.04
N THR A 264 -17.87 4.37 8.92
CA THR A 264 -17.71 2.94 8.72
C THR A 264 -18.96 2.18 9.15
N TYR A 265 -19.63 1.50 8.21
CA TYR A 265 -20.77 0.63 8.50
C TYR A 265 -20.36 -0.83 8.40
N ALA A 266 -20.57 -1.62 9.47
CA ALA A 266 -20.13 -3.02 9.55
C ALA A 266 -20.61 -3.90 8.37
N ALA A 267 -21.86 -3.71 7.92
CA ALA A 267 -22.40 -4.44 6.78
C ALA A 267 -21.68 -4.13 5.46
N ARG A 268 -21.25 -2.87 5.26
CA ARG A 268 -20.47 -2.48 4.07
C ARG A 268 -19.04 -3.01 4.15
N LYS A 269 -18.40 -2.91 5.32
CA LYS A 269 -17.07 -3.50 5.56
C LYS A 269 -17.03 -4.98 5.18
N LYS A 270 -17.99 -5.77 5.66
CA LYS A 270 -18.12 -7.20 5.29
C LYS A 270 -18.20 -7.43 3.78
N LYS A 271 -18.93 -6.59 3.03
CA LYS A 271 -19.02 -6.72 1.57
C LYS A 271 -17.71 -6.39 0.86
N ILE A 272 -16.97 -5.39 1.35
CA ILE A 272 -15.65 -5.00 0.83
C ILE A 272 -14.63 -6.10 1.12
N ILE A 273 -14.57 -6.60 2.35
CA ILE A 273 -13.69 -7.71 2.74
C ILE A 273 -13.96 -8.94 1.87
N ARG A 274 -15.23 -9.26 1.59
CA ARG A 274 -15.59 -10.33 0.65
C ARG A 274 -15.04 -10.08 -0.76
N GLN A 275 -15.01 -8.83 -1.24
CA GLN A 275 -14.37 -8.54 -2.53
C GLN A 275 -12.86 -8.75 -2.47
N ALA A 276 -12.22 -8.36 -1.37
CA ALA A 276 -10.79 -8.53 -1.18
C ALA A 276 -10.38 -10.01 -1.19
N SER A 277 -11.12 -10.87 -0.47
CA SER A 277 -10.90 -12.33 -0.50
C SER A 277 -11.14 -12.95 -1.88
N ALA A 278 -11.98 -12.32 -2.72
CA ALA A 278 -12.26 -12.80 -4.08
C ALA A 278 -11.27 -12.27 -5.13
N SER A 279 -10.33 -11.40 -4.75
CA SER A 279 -9.33 -10.82 -5.66
C SER A 279 -8.04 -11.63 -5.76
N GLY A 280 -7.96 -12.81 -5.11
CA GLY A 280 -6.79 -13.69 -5.18
C GLY A 280 -5.64 -13.31 -4.25
N PHE A 281 -5.82 -12.32 -3.38
CA PHE A 281 -4.86 -12.02 -2.30
C PHE A 281 -4.84 -13.14 -1.25
N HIS A 282 -3.67 -13.37 -0.65
CA HIS A 282 -3.57 -14.26 0.48
C HIS A 282 -4.09 -13.56 1.74
N LEU A 283 -5.20 -14.06 2.30
CA LEU A 283 -5.75 -13.64 3.59
C LEU A 283 -5.31 -14.65 4.66
N ASP A 284 -4.49 -14.21 5.61
CA ASP A 284 -3.99 -15.09 6.67
C ASP A 284 -5.01 -15.30 7.81
N LYS A 285 -4.67 -16.17 8.76
CA LYS A 285 -5.51 -16.49 9.93
C LYS A 285 -5.74 -15.27 10.85
N ALA A 286 -4.83 -14.30 10.83
CA ALA A 286 -4.92 -13.06 11.58
C ALA A 286 -5.70 -11.96 10.84
N LYS A 287 -6.25 -12.27 9.66
CA LYS A 287 -7.04 -11.39 8.78
C LYS A 287 -6.22 -10.28 8.11
N PHE A 288 -4.92 -10.51 7.91
CA PHE A 288 -4.11 -9.62 7.09
C PHE A 288 -4.10 -10.10 5.64
N LEU A 289 -4.28 -9.15 4.73
CA LEU A 289 -4.14 -9.36 3.31
C LEU A 289 -2.70 -9.07 2.88
N TRP A 290 -2.13 -10.03 2.16
CA TRP A 290 -0.78 -9.97 1.64
C TRP A 290 -0.80 -9.68 0.13
N PRO A 291 0.12 -8.83 -0.37
CA PRO A 291 0.38 -8.70 -1.79
C PRO A 291 0.69 -10.06 -2.42
N ALA A 292 0.26 -10.27 -3.67
CA ALA A 292 0.44 -11.56 -4.36
C ALA A 292 1.91 -11.90 -4.64
N ASP A 293 2.80 -10.90 -4.59
CA ASP A 293 4.24 -11.02 -4.80
C ASP A 293 5.04 -11.05 -3.49
N MET A 294 4.38 -11.16 -2.34
CA MET A 294 5.02 -11.45 -1.06
C MET A 294 4.69 -12.87 -0.64
N ASP A 295 5.70 -13.59 -0.14
CA ASP A 295 5.49 -14.88 0.52
C ASP A 295 5.36 -14.67 2.03
N PRO A 296 4.15 -14.80 2.61
CA PRO A 296 3.95 -14.61 4.04
C PRO A 296 4.82 -15.55 4.88
N ALA A 297 5.15 -16.75 4.37
CA ALA A 297 5.90 -17.78 5.09
C ALA A 297 7.38 -17.42 5.27
N ASN A 298 7.97 -16.78 4.26
CA ASN A 298 9.39 -16.45 4.21
C ASN A 298 9.68 -14.97 4.48
N TRP A 299 8.66 -14.12 4.57
CA TRP A 299 8.84 -12.69 4.81
C TRP A 299 9.39 -12.38 6.21
N THR A 300 10.59 -11.81 6.28
CA THR A 300 11.35 -11.56 7.51
C THR A 300 11.45 -10.09 7.91
N GLU A 301 10.89 -9.18 7.11
CA GLU A 301 10.98 -7.74 7.36
C GLU A 301 9.99 -7.28 8.44
N PHE A 302 10.18 -6.06 8.93
CA PHE A 302 9.21 -5.33 9.72
C PHE A 302 9.39 -3.83 9.49
N ARG A 303 8.35 -3.04 9.75
CA ARG A 303 8.33 -1.61 9.48
C ARG A 303 8.31 -0.83 10.80
N PRO A 304 9.48 -0.38 11.32
CA PRO A 304 9.54 0.46 12.51
C PRO A 304 8.78 1.77 12.31
N ASN A 305 8.33 2.35 13.41
CA ASN A 305 7.66 3.65 13.40
C ASN A 305 7.94 4.34 14.74
N ASP A 306 8.19 5.65 14.70
CA ASP A 306 8.41 6.53 15.86
C ASP A 306 7.09 7.07 16.45
N GLY A 307 5.98 6.45 16.09
CA GLY A 307 4.65 6.85 16.52
C GLY A 307 4.06 8.00 15.71
N ALA A 308 4.80 8.61 14.77
CA ALA A 308 4.26 9.67 13.92
C ALA A 308 3.28 9.14 12.86
N ALA A 309 3.42 7.88 12.41
CA ALA A 309 2.50 7.32 11.43
C ALA A 309 1.17 6.86 12.06
N ASP A 310 0.07 7.13 11.36
CA ASP A 310 -1.30 6.74 11.75
C ASP A 310 -1.56 5.24 11.54
N ARG A 311 -0.95 4.43 12.42
CA ARG A 311 -1.10 2.98 12.45
C ARG A 311 -1.23 2.51 13.91
N PRO A 312 -2.45 2.16 14.36
CA PRO A 312 -2.66 1.52 15.65
C PRO A 312 -1.83 0.23 15.80
N PHE A 313 -1.33 -0.06 17.00
CA PHE A 313 -0.50 -1.24 17.23
C PHE A 313 -1.20 -2.56 16.86
N THR A 314 -2.52 -2.64 17.07
CA THR A 314 -3.34 -3.81 16.71
C THR A 314 -3.55 -3.98 15.20
N GLU A 315 -3.17 -3.00 14.38
CA GLU A 315 -3.17 -3.07 12.92
C GLU A 315 -1.77 -3.42 12.35
N ILE A 316 -0.82 -3.74 13.22
CA ILE A 316 0.48 -4.30 12.83
C ILE A 316 0.32 -5.81 12.68
N SER A 317 0.83 -6.40 11.59
CA SER A 317 0.66 -7.85 11.41
C SER A 317 1.38 -8.63 12.52
N PRO A 318 0.83 -9.75 13.02
CA PRO A 318 1.55 -10.61 13.95
C PRO A 318 2.91 -11.08 13.39
N ARG A 319 3.01 -11.23 12.06
CA ARG A 319 4.29 -11.52 11.40
C ARG A 319 5.32 -10.41 11.59
N GLU A 320 4.95 -9.14 11.42
CA GLU A 320 5.83 -7.98 11.71
C GLU A 320 6.30 -7.97 13.17
N ILE A 321 5.37 -8.22 14.10
CA ILE A 321 5.68 -8.27 15.54
C ILE A 321 6.65 -9.40 15.85
N GLY A 322 6.42 -10.59 15.28
CA GLY A 322 7.30 -11.74 15.44
C GLY A 322 8.69 -11.49 14.84
N ASN A 323 8.76 -10.87 13.66
CA ASN A 323 10.03 -10.51 13.02
C ASN A 323 10.82 -9.48 13.84
N ALA A 324 10.15 -8.48 14.41
CA ALA A 324 10.77 -7.52 15.33
C ALA A 324 11.28 -8.22 16.60
N ALA A 325 10.51 -9.17 17.16
CA ALA A 325 10.93 -9.94 18.33
C ALA A 325 12.20 -10.77 18.05
N VAL A 326 12.27 -11.44 16.90
CA VAL A 326 13.47 -12.19 16.46
C VAL A 326 14.67 -11.25 16.38
N ALA A 327 14.53 -10.09 15.74
CA ALA A 327 15.61 -9.10 15.61
C ALA A 327 16.09 -8.56 16.98
N VAL A 328 15.15 -8.31 17.91
CA VAL A 328 15.46 -7.87 19.27
C VAL A 328 16.27 -8.93 20.02
N VAL A 329 15.88 -10.20 19.96
CA VAL A 329 16.57 -11.30 20.66
C VAL A 329 17.92 -11.60 20.00
N GLU A 330 18.03 -11.55 18.67
CA GLU A 330 19.31 -11.67 17.97
C GLU A 330 20.30 -10.58 18.39
N GLN A 331 19.81 -9.36 18.63
CA GLN A 331 20.66 -8.23 19.04
C GLN A 331 21.03 -8.28 20.52
N LYS A 332 20.06 -8.51 21.41
CA LYS A 332 20.21 -8.35 22.86
C LYS A 332 20.49 -9.66 23.59
N GLY A 333 20.41 -10.78 22.88
CA GLY A 333 20.46 -12.11 23.46
C GLY A 333 19.18 -12.44 24.23
N ARG A 334 19.31 -13.22 25.30
CA ARG A 334 18.19 -13.70 26.10
C ARG A 334 17.58 -12.55 26.91
N LEU A 335 16.26 -12.39 26.78
CA LEU A 335 15.48 -11.34 27.44
C LEU A 335 14.27 -11.97 28.13
N THR A 336 13.92 -11.50 29.32
CA THR A 336 12.65 -11.87 29.97
C THR A 336 11.45 -11.45 29.12
N ARG A 337 10.27 -12.05 29.37
CA ARG A 337 9.04 -11.66 28.66
C ARG A 337 8.73 -10.17 28.78
N ALA A 338 8.92 -9.61 29.98
CA ALA A 338 8.67 -8.19 30.21
C ALA A 338 9.67 -7.29 29.47
N GLU A 339 10.92 -7.69 29.32
CA GLU A 339 11.92 -6.95 28.53
C GLU A 339 11.60 -7.03 27.04
N LEU A 340 11.35 -8.23 26.51
CA LEU A 340 10.99 -8.41 25.11
C LEU A 340 9.75 -7.60 24.72
N ASP A 341 8.71 -7.60 25.56
CA ASP A 341 7.50 -6.79 25.36
C ASP A 341 7.82 -5.29 25.29
N ALA A 342 8.72 -4.78 26.13
CA ALA A 342 9.13 -3.37 26.09
C ALA A 342 9.86 -3.03 24.79
N GLU A 343 10.82 -3.86 24.40
CA GLU A 343 11.67 -3.61 23.23
C GLU A 343 10.88 -3.68 21.92
N VAL A 344 10.00 -4.67 21.80
CA VAL A 344 9.12 -4.81 20.62
C VAL A 344 8.14 -3.65 20.55
N LEU A 345 7.51 -3.25 21.66
CA LEU A 345 6.63 -2.07 21.67
C LEU A 345 7.39 -0.79 21.29
N SER A 346 8.62 -0.62 21.79
CA SER A 346 9.48 0.52 21.49
C SER A 346 9.83 0.61 20.00
N THR A 347 10.04 -0.52 19.33
CA THR A 347 10.28 -0.62 17.88
C THR A 347 9.16 0.00 17.04
N PHE A 348 7.93 -0.01 17.58
CA PHE A 348 6.75 0.57 16.93
C PHE A 348 6.26 1.87 17.61
N GLY A 349 7.11 2.53 18.39
CA GLY A 349 6.80 3.82 18.99
C GLY A 349 5.70 3.73 20.05
N ARG A 350 5.67 2.65 20.83
CA ARG A 350 4.68 2.40 21.89
C ARG A 350 5.37 2.10 23.21
N LYS A 351 4.80 2.61 24.31
CA LYS A 351 5.19 2.26 25.70
C LYS A 351 4.05 1.61 26.50
N ARG A 352 2.79 1.86 26.13
CA ARG A 352 1.62 1.37 26.86
C ARG A 352 1.47 -0.15 26.73
N ARG A 353 1.12 -0.83 27.83
CA ARG A 353 0.84 -2.28 27.87
C ARG A 353 -0.62 -2.53 28.17
N THR A 354 -1.48 -2.27 27.19
CA THR A 354 -2.90 -2.61 27.32
C THR A 354 -3.11 -4.11 27.16
N LYS A 355 -4.22 -4.65 27.67
CA LYS A 355 -4.59 -6.06 27.47
C LYS A 355 -4.66 -6.43 25.98
N ALA A 356 -5.09 -5.49 25.13
CA ALA A 356 -5.12 -5.67 23.68
C ALA A 356 -3.71 -5.80 23.11
N PHE A 357 -2.76 -4.97 23.53
CA PHE A 357 -1.38 -5.01 23.05
C PHE A 357 -0.68 -6.28 23.49
N LEU A 358 -0.83 -6.69 24.75
CA LEU A 358 -0.24 -7.93 25.26
C LEU A 358 -0.75 -9.16 24.50
N LYS A 359 -2.06 -9.22 24.22
CA LYS A 359 -2.64 -10.28 23.38
C LYS A 359 -2.08 -10.26 21.95
N HIS A 360 -1.85 -9.08 21.41
CA HIS A 360 -1.33 -8.91 20.05
C HIS A 360 0.16 -9.28 19.95
N LEU A 361 0.95 -8.91 20.96
CA LEU A 361 2.34 -9.37 21.14
C LEU A 361 2.42 -10.89 21.19
N GLU A 362 1.56 -11.53 22.00
CA GLU A 362 1.48 -12.98 22.09
C GLU A 362 1.23 -13.63 20.72
N SER A 363 0.29 -13.09 19.96
CA SER A 363 0.00 -13.57 18.60
C SER A 363 1.23 -13.47 17.70
N GLY A 364 2.02 -12.40 17.83
CA GLY A 364 3.25 -12.23 17.05
C GLY A 364 4.36 -13.19 17.46
N TYR A 365 4.56 -13.41 18.76
CA TYR A 365 5.57 -14.34 19.26
C TYR A 365 5.22 -15.78 18.92
N GLN A 366 3.95 -16.17 19.08
CA GLN A 366 3.47 -17.48 18.65
C GLN A 366 3.68 -17.67 17.14
N THR A 367 3.43 -16.63 16.33
CA THR A 367 3.75 -16.67 14.89
C THR A 367 5.24 -16.89 14.64
N ALA A 368 6.14 -16.31 15.42
CA ALA A 368 7.58 -16.56 15.28
C ALA A 368 7.97 -17.99 15.70
N VAL A 369 7.35 -18.53 16.75
CA VAL A 369 7.54 -19.92 17.20
C VAL A 369 7.02 -20.94 16.22
N ASP A 370 5.82 -20.74 15.68
CA ASP A 370 5.19 -21.65 14.72
C ASP A 370 6.05 -21.83 13.46
N PHE A 371 6.81 -20.79 13.11
CA PHE A 371 7.77 -20.80 11.99
C PHE A 371 9.20 -21.20 12.42
N GLY A 372 9.39 -21.60 13.67
CA GLY A 372 10.68 -22.06 14.20
C GLY A 372 11.76 -20.99 14.24
N ARG A 373 11.39 -19.71 14.36
CA ARG A 373 12.31 -18.56 14.35
C ARG A 373 12.58 -17.98 15.74
N LEU A 374 11.73 -18.31 16.70
CA LEU A 374 11.87 -17.93 18.10
C LEU A 374 11.60 -19.18 18.95
N GLY A 375 12.42 -19.43 19.97
CA GLY A 375 12.22 -20.51 20.95
C GLY A 375 11.67 -19.97 22.27
N ILE A 376 10.93 -20.79 23.02
CA ILE A 376 10.45 -20.45 24.37
C ILE A 376 11.31 -21.22 25.37
N ASP A 377 12.02 -20.53 26.27
CA ASP A 377 12.62 -21.16 27.44
C ASP A 377 11.58 -21.24 28.58
N PRO A 378 11.26 -22.44 29.09
CA PRO A 378 10.26 -22.64 30.14
C PRO A 378 10.67 -22.07 31.51
N GLU A 379 11.94 -21.72 31.75
CA GLU A 379 12.35 -21.10 33.02
C GLU A 379 12.52 -19.58 32.93
N VAL A 380 13.17 -19.04 31.90
CA VAL A 380 13.18 -17.59 31.57
C VAL A 380 13.52 -17.39 30.08
N ALA A 381 12.47 -17.30 29.26
CA ALA A 381 12.35 -16.46 28.08
C ALA A 381 13.29 -16.66 26.85
N TRP A 382 12.88 -16.05 25.74
CA TRP A 382 12.91 -16.62 24.40
C TRP A 382 14.32 -16.61 23.75
N ASP A 383 14.71 -17.69 23.05
CA ASP A 383 16.06 -17.93 22.47
C ASP A 383 15.99 -18.00 20.92
N PRO A 384 16.93 -17.46 20.12
CA PRO A 384 16.94 -17.66 18.66
C PRO A 384 17.36 -19.10 18.33
N THR A 385 16.38 -19.91 17.93
CA THR A 385 16.51 -21.19 17.20
C THR A 385 17.47 -22.27 17.74
N LEU A 386 16.87 -23.34 18.28
CA LEU A 386 17.48 -24.66 18.45
C LEU A 386 17.72 -25.36 17.10
N LYS A 387 18.76 -24.99 16.34
CA LYS A 387 19.18 -25.77 15.16
C LYS A 387 20.35 -26.72 15.38
N GLU A 388 21.03 -26.71 16.52
CA GLU A 388 22.28 -27.51 16.67
C GLU A 388 22.38 -28.43 17.90
N ARG A 389 21.40 -28.50 18.81
CA ARG A 389 21.59 -29.26 20.07
C ARG A 389 20.96 -30.65 20.19
N TYR A 390 20.24 -31.16 19.18
CA TYR A 390 19.71 -32.54 19.22
C TYR A 390 19.97 -33.36 17.95
N GLY A 391 21.11 -33.13 17.30
CA GLY A 391 21.66 -34.04 16.29
C GLY A 391 22.54 -35.13 16.92
N ASN A 392 22.00 -35.94 17.84
CA ASN A 392 22.53 -37.27 18.20
C ASN A 392 21.75 -37.85 19.39
N SER A 393 20.79 -38.72 19.13
CA SER A 393 20.48 -39.92 19.96
C SER A 393 19.08 -40.49 19.69
N ILE A 394 18.77 -40.90 18.46
CA ILE A 394 17.80 -42.00 18.28
C ILE A 394 18.34 -42.95 17.22
N SER A 395 19.25 -43.81 17.65
CA SER A 395 19.48 -45.12 17.04
C SER A 395 19.35 -46.17 18.14
N ARG A 396 18.57 -47.22 17.87
CA ARG A 396 18.24 -48.41 18.69
C ARG A 396 17.00 -48.29 19.60
N ASN A 397 15.86 -48.75 19.10
CA ASN A 397 15.36 -50.11 19.32
C ASN A 397 13.88 -50.16 18.91
N GLU A 398 13.54 -51.02 17.95
CA GLU A 398 12.52 -52.06 18.12
C GLU A 398 12.30 -52.79 16.78
N ALA A 399 12.96 -53.94 16.68
CA ALA A 399 12.45 -55.05 15.91
C ALA A 399 11.70 -55.95 16.89
N THR A 400 10.37 -56.03 16.84
CA THR A 400 9.61 -57.29 17.00
C THR A 400 8.12 -57.12 16.74
N ARG A 401 7.63 -57.96 15.82
CA ARG A 401 6.25 -58.40 15.53
C ARG A 401 5.36 -57.51 14.68
#